data_AF-A0A059EC06-F1
#
_entry.id   AF-A0A059EC06-F1
#
_cell.length_a   1.000
_cell.length_b   1.000
_cell.length_c   1.000
_cell.angle_alpha   90.00
_cell.angle_beta   90.00
_cell.angle_gamma   90.00
#
_symmetry.space_group_name_H-M   'P 1'
#
loop_
_entity.id
_entity.type
_entity.pdbx_description
1 polymer ?
#
loop_
_entity_poly.entity_id
_entity_poly.type
_entity_poly.pdbx_seq_one_letter_code
_entity_poly.pdbx_strand_id
1 'polypeptide(L)'
;MGCFTPSELEEIDRLWRELPADHMWTGWAASGHEPEQVWIFRTRAHWRRFPLSKSKTGFVIADEIGRPVARAKTLPALLAKVESIPGIEALSEDP
;
A
#
# COMPACT_ATOMS: atom_id res chain seq x y z
N MET A 1 12.86 -12.53 3.96
CA MET A 1 11.89 -11.76 3.18
C MET A 1 11.13 -12.77 2.34
N GLY A 2 9.81 -12.64 2.24
CA GLY A 2 8.98 -13.62 1.54
C GLY A 2 8.22 -12.93 0.43
N CYS A 3 8.06 -13.59 -0.70
CA CYS A 3 7.22 -13.14 -1.79
C CYS A 3 5.74 -13.13 -1.36
N PHE A 4 4.92 -12.29 -2.00
CA PHE A 4 3.47 -12.43 -1.89
C PHE A 4 3.04 -13.69 -2.62
N THR A 5 2.25 -14.50 -1.93
CA THR A 5 1.62 -15.66 -2.54
C THR A 5 0.44 -15.20 -3.40
N PRO A 6 0.03 -15.99 -4.41
CA PRO A 6 -1.13 -15.65 -5.24
C PRO A 6 -2.39 -15.40 -4.40
N SER A 7 -2.62 -16.18 -3.34
CA SER A 7 -3.78 -15.99 -2.45
C SER A 7 -3.78 -14.64 -1.73
N GLU A 8 -2.61 -14.09 -1.38
CA GLU A 8 -2.52 -12.75 -0.79
C GLU A 8 -2.72 -11.65 -1.82
N LEU A 9 -2.24 -11.85 -3.06
CA LEU A 9 -2.52 -10.92 -4.16
C LEU A 9 -4.01 -10.89 -4.48
N GLU A 10 -4.68 -12.05 -4.46
CA GLU A 10 -6.14 -12.14 -4.60
C GLU A 10 -6.87 -11.48 -3.43
N GLU A 11 -6.35 -11.59 -2.21
CA GLU A 11 -6.91 -10.90 -1.04
C GLU A 11 -6.75 -9.38 -1.17
N ILE A 12 -5.59 -8.89 -1.61
CA ILE A 12 -5.36 -7.47 -1.92
C ILE A 12 -6.33 -7.01 -3.02
N ASP A 13 -6.49 -7.79 -4.10
CA ASP A 13 -7.42 -7.48 -5.18
C ASP A 13 -8.85 -7.35 -4.69
N ARG A 14 -9.30 -8.34 -3.91
CA ARG A 14 -10.64 -8.36 -3.34
C ARG A 14 -10.89 -7.14 -2.46
N LEU A 15 -9.97 -6.87 -1.53
CA LEU A 15 -10.06 -5.72 -0.64
C LEU A 15 -10.11 -4.41 -1.43
N TRP A 16 -9.35 -4.29 -2.52
CA TRP A 16 -9.38 -3.12 -3.40
C TRP A 16 -10.68 -2.97 -4.18
N ARG A 17 -11.25 -4.08 -4.66
CA ARG A 17 -12.55 -4.08 -5.36
C ARG A 17 -13.72 -3.78 -4.43
N GLU A 18 -13.57 -4.10 -3.14
CA GLU A 18 -14.55 -3.78 -2.11
C GLU A 18 -14.52 -2.29 -1.69
N LEU A 19 -13.48 -1.54 -2.09
CA LEU A 19 -13.41 -0.10 -1.82
C LEU A 19 -14.46 0.68 -2.63
N PRO A 20 -15.21 1.61 -2.01
CA PRO A 20 -16.11 2.51 -2.73
C PRO A 20 -15.41 3.30 -3.85
N ALA A 21 -16.17 3.65 -4.90
CA ALA A 21 -15.65 4.41 -6.05
C ALA A 21 -15.11 5.82 -5.72
N ASP A 22 -15.44 6.36 -4.55
CA ASP A 22 -14.89 7.63 -4.05
C ASP A 22 -13.61 7.44 -3.21
N HIS A 23 -13.06 6.22 -3.14
CA HIS A 23 -11.81 5.98 -2.45
C HIS A 23 -10.65 6.73 -3.07
N MET A 24 -9.78 7.22 -2.19
CA MET A 24 -8.51 7.80 -2.56
C MET A 24 -7.59 6.80 -3.28
N TRP A 25 -7.76 5.50 -3.06
CA TRP A 25 -6.94 4.44 -3.66
C TRP A 25 -7.56 3.97 -4.96
N THR A 26 -6.80 4.00 -6.04
CA THR A 26 -7.32 3.68 -7.39
C THR A 26 -6.78 2.42 -8.00
N GLY A 27 -5.78 1.83 -7.37
CA GLY A 27 -5.38 0.49 -7.71
C GLY A 27 -4.11 0.09 -6.98
N TRP A 28 -3.68 -1.09 -7.31
CA TRP A 28 -2.42 -1.65 -6.87
C TRP A 28 -1.80 -2.38 -8.06
N ALA A 29 -0.47 -2.58 -8.04
CA ALA A 29 0.24 -3.40 -9.00
C ALA A 29 1.29 -4.24 -8.29
N ALA A 30 1.37 -5.50 -8.64
CA ALA A 30 2.47 -6.37 -8.26
C ALA A 30 3.58 -6.32 -9.32
N SER A 31 4.85 -6.37 -8.89
CA SER A 31 5.97 -6.55 -9.82
C SER A 31 6.30 -8.04 -9.99
N GLY A 32 5.66 -8.70 -10.96
CA GLY A 32 5.97 -10.08 -11.36
C GLY A 32 5.03 -11.15 -10.81
N HIS A 33 5.40 -12.42 -11.00
CA HIS A 33 4.59 -13.60 -10.62
C HIS A 33 4.68 -13.89 -9.11
N GLU A 34 5.84 -13.64 -8.50
CA GLU A 34 6.09 -13.73 -7.07
C GLU A 34 6.66 -12.38 -6.60
N PRO A 35 5.83 -11.35 -6.54
CA PRO A 35 6.30 -10.02 -6.20
C PRO A 35 6.83 -10.04 -4.77
N GLU A 36 8.03 -9.54 -4.55
CA GLU A 36 8.55 -9.26 -3.19
C GLU A 36 7.90 -8.00 -2.60
N GLN A 37 7.37 -7.16 -3.48
CA GLN A 37 6.71 -5.91 -3.17
C GLN A 37 5.52 -5.65 -4.09
N VAL A 38 4.47 -5.08 -3.51
CA VAL A 38 3.27 -4.63 -4.21
C VAL A 38 3.24 -3.12 -4.16
N TRP A 39 2.95 -2.46 -5.26
CA TRP A 39 2.78 -1.01 -5.32
C TRP A 39 1.33 -0.64 -5.18
N ILE A 40 1.05 0.34 -4.35
CA ILE A 40 -0.29 0.88 -4.17
C ILE A 40 -0.35 2.28 -4.79
N PHE A 41 -1.42 2.57 -5.54
CA PHE A 41 -1.66 3.84 -6.23
C PHE A 41 -2.85 4.61 -5.66
N ARG A 42 -2.68 5.93 -5.56
CA ARG A 42 -3.68 6.89 -5.05
C ARG A 42 -4.07 7.88 -6.16
N THR A 43 -5.36 8.25 -6.25
CA THR A 43 -5.86 9.29 -7.17
C THR A 43 -6.51 10.44 -6.42
N ARG A 44 -6.17 11.67 -6.84
CA ARG A 44 -7.04 12.84 -7.10
C ARG A 44 -6.27 14.16 -7.19
N ALA A 45 -4.98 14.20 -6.79
CA ALA A 45 -4.16 15.41 -6.95
C ALA A 45 -2.64 15.12 -6.93
N HIS A 46 -2.20 14.10 -6.20
CA HIS A 46 -0.79 13.69 -6.13
C HIS A 46 -0.68 12.18 -6.32
N TRP A 47 -0.25 11.75 -7.51
CA TRP A 47 0.04 10.35 -7.79
C TRP A 47 1.28 9.94 -6.99
N ARG A 48 1.11 9.06 -6.00
CA ARG A 48 2.22 8.49 -5.22
C ARG A 48 2.13 6.98 -5.19
N ARG A 49 3.30 6.34 -5.22
CA ARG A 49 3.45 4.89 -5.18
C ARG A 49 3.92 4.48 -3.80
N PHE A 50 3.20 3.57 -3.17
CA PHE A 50 3.58 3.02 -1.87
C PHE A 50 3.99 1.57 -2.03
N PRO A 51 5.30 1.25 -1.94
CA PRO A 51 5.75 -0.13 -1.88
C PRO A 51 5.32 -0.78 -0.57
N LEU A 52 4.44 -1.77 -0.71
CA LEU A 52 4.00 -2.72 0.28
C LEU A 52 4.93 -3.93 0.23
N SER A 53 5.55 -4.26 1.36
CA SER A 53 6.48 -5.38 1.51
C SER A 53 6.11 -6.22 2.73
N LYS A 54 6.40 -7.52 2.67
CA LYS A 54 6.28 -8.39 3.83
C LYS A 54 7.37 -8.15 4.85
N SER A 55 7.01 -8.20 6.12
CA SER A 55 7.93 -8.19 7.25
C SER A 55 7.74 -9.44 8.10
N LYS A 56 8.71 -9.73 8.99
CA LYS A 56 8.70 -10.94 9.83
C LYS A 56 7.43 -11.11 10.67
N THR A 57 6.74 -10.02 10.96
CA THR A 57 5.56 -9.99 11.84
C THR A 57 4.27 -9.55 11.13
N GLY A 58 4.27 -9.43 9.79
CA GLY A 58 3.13 -8.94 9.02
C GLY A 58 3.53 -8.20 7.76
N PHE A 59 2.94 -7.03 7.54
CA PHE A 59 3.07 -6.21 6.33
C PHE A 59 3.51 -4.79 6.68
N VAL A 60 4.34 -4.22 5.81
CA VAL A 60 4.88 -2.87 5.94
C VAL A 60 4.67 -2.14 4.64
N ILE A 61 4.20 -0.91 4.71
CA ILE A 61 4.15 -0.01 3.57
C ILE A 61 5.17 1.07 3.80
N ALA A 62 5.96 1.31 2.76
CA ALA A 62 6.88 2.41 2.69
C ALA A 62 6.40 3.46 1.68
N ASP A 63 6.92 4.68 1.83
CA ASP A 63 6.84 5.73 0.84
C ASP A 63 7.86 5.49 -0.29
N GLU A 64 7.85 6.33 -1.32
CA GLU A 64 8.73 6.20 -2.49
C GLU A 64 10.23 6.29 -2.12
N ILE A 65 10.54 6.97 -1.02
CA ILE A 65 11.88 7.10 -0.43
C ILE A 65 12.28 5.91 0.47
N GLY A 66 11.46 4.86 0.55
CA GLY A 66 11.71 3.67 1.37
C GLY A 66 11.44 3.86 2.88
N ARG A 67 10.84 4.99 3.27
CA ARG A 67 10.47 5.25 4.67
C ARG A 67 9.21 4.49 5.05
N PRO A 68 9.20 3.65 6.10
CA PRO A 68 8.00 2.91 6.50
C PRO A 68 6.93 3.87 7.05
N VAL A 69 5.81 3.98 6.34
CA VAL A 69 4.67 4.84 6.70
C VAL A 69 3.61 4.09 7.50
N ALA A 70 3.44 2.78 7.23
CA ALA A 70 2.47 1.96 7.93
C ALA A 70 3.00 0.54 8.16
N ARG A 71 2.57 -0.07 9.26
CA ARG A 71 2.85 -1.48 9.59
C ARG A 71 1.61 -2.12 10.19
N ALA A 72 1.29 -3.33 9.77
CA ALA A 72 0.15 -4.09 10.29
C ALA A 72 0.45 -5.58 10.28
N LYS A 73 -0.30 -6.35 11.08
CA LYS A 73 -0.20 -7.82 11.08
C LYS A 73 -1.01 -8.47 9.97
N THR A 74 -2.04 -7.80 9.47
CA THR A 74 -2.95 -8.29 8.42
C THR A 74 -3.14 -7.25 7.32
N LEU A 75 -3.44 -7.70 6.11
CA LEU A 75 -3.73 -6.85 4.95
C LEU A 75 -4.89 -5.86 5.19
N PRO A 76 -6.06 -6.27 5.72
CA PRO A 76 -7.15 -5.33 5.98
C PRO A 76 -6.79 -4.26 7.04
N ALA A 77 -6.05 -4.63 8.09
CA ALA A 77 -5.59 -3.66 9.09
C ALA A 77 -4.53 -2.70 8.52
N LEU A 78 -3.74 -3.18 7.55
CA LEU A 78 -2.81 -2.35 6.80
C LEU A 78 -3.57 -1.35 5.95
N LEU A 79 -4.60 -1.78 5.23
CA LEU A 79 -5.45 -0.91 4.42
C LEU A 79 -6.13 0.16 5.24
N ALA A 80 -6.74 -0.21 6.37
CA ALA A 80 -7.33 0.76 7.30
C ALA A 80 -6.30 1.79 7.79
N LYS A 81 -5.06 1.36 8.05
CA LYS A 81 -3.95 2.27 8.43
C LYS A 81 -3.54 3.17 7.28
N VAL A 82 -3.56 2.66 6.07
CA VAL A 82 -3.20 3.35 4.82
C VAL A 82 -4.23 4.41 4.46
N GLU A 83 -5.53 4.09 4.61
CA GLU A 83 -6.63 5.06 4.56
C GLU A 83 -6.49 6.14 5.62
N SER A 84 -6.00 5.75 6.80
CA SER A 84 -5.78 6.65 7.93
C SER A 84 -4.49 7.45 7.85
N ILE A 85 -3.68 7.40 6.78
CA ILE A 85 -2.48 8.23 6.61
C ILE A 85 -2.95 9.66 6.27
N PRO A 86 -3.02 10.59 7.24
CA PRO A 86 -3.44 11.96 6.99
C PRO A 86 -2.18 12.74 6.58
N GLY A 87 -2.23 13.53 5.50
CA GLY A 87 -1.15 14.47 5.23
C GLY A 87 0.14 13.87 4.65
N ILE A 88 0.06 13.38 3.42
CA ILE A 88 1.18 13.49 2.48
C ILE A 88 1.26 14.91 1.86
N GLU A 89 0.67 15.89 2.52
CA GLU A 89 0.96 17.32 2.32
C GLU A 89 2.06 17.84 3.27
N ALA A 90 2.54 17.07 4.25
CA ALA A 90 3.50 17.57 5.24
C ALA A 90 5.00 17.36 4.91
N LEU A 91 5.35 16.96 3.68
CA LEU A 91 6.75 16.89 3.23
C LEU A 91 6.89 17.33 1.76
N SER A 92 6.42 18.53 1.46
CA SER A 92 6.88 19.35 0.32
C SER A 92 6.70 20.83 0.64
N GLU A 93 7.16 21.26 1.81
CA GLU A 93 7.68 22.61 2.01
C GLU A 93 9.11 22.42 2.51
N ASP A 94 10.06 22.47 1.58
CA ASP A 94 11.46 22.76 1.92
C ASP A 94 11.63 24.29 1.72
N PRO A 95 12.28 25.00 2.66
CA PRO A 95 12.27 26.47 2.77
C PRO A 95 13.03 27.24 1.67
#